data_AF-A0A921JEL8-F1
#
_entry.id   AF-A0A921JEL8-F1
#
_cell.length_a   1.000
_cell.length_b   1.000
_cell.length_c   1.000
_cell.angle_alpha   90.00
_cell.angle_beta   90.00
_cell.angle_gamma   90.00
#
_symmetry.space_group_name_H-M   'P 1'
#
loop_
_entity.id
_entity.type
_entity.pdbx_description
1 polymer ?
#
loop_
_entity_poly.entity_id
_entity_poly.type
_entity_poly.pdbx_seq_one_letter_code
_entity_poly.pdbx_strand_id
1 'polypeptide(L)'
;MALPIVFNNTAVNAGFFAENVNGLQGSSFTALELSPETYFFNGTVNAAGDAVVVTDGNGQTFQTLYATNFDDANHLVFTTNQNGSGFAYAISTQAFTQGQTINFTESALGDFVVCFVTGTQIRTERGDVAVEDLRVGDFAVTASGALRPITWIGHREITAEAGSLPFHQQPVHVRAGAFGHGLPARNLFLSPGHPVLVGADADNEGGVLVPV
;
A
#
# COMPACT_ATOMS: atom_id res chain seq x y z
N MET A 1 19.74 -12.34 -2.67
CA MET A 1 19.37 -11.55 -3.85
C MET A 1 18.70 -12.51 -4.81
N ALA A 2 17.40 -12.36 -5.06
CA ALA A 2 16.69 -13.22 -6.00
C ALA A 2 17.28 -13.01 -7.40
N LEU A 3 17.31 -14.06 -8.22
CA LEU A 3 17.76 -13.96 -9.61
C LEU A 3 16.74 -13.13 -10.41
N PRO A 4 17.19 -12.32 -11.37
CA PRO A 4 16.28 -11.56 -12.22
C PRO A 4 15.39 -12.48 -13.04
N ILE A 5 14.11 -12.12 -13.14
CA ILE A 5 13.12 -12.83 -13.94
C ILE A 5 13.11 -12.22 -15.34
N VAL A 6 13.50 -13.00 -16.34
CA VAL A 6 13.58 -12.54 -17.72
C VAL A 6 12.38 -13.06 -18.50
N PHE A 7 11.61 -12.13 -19.06
CA PHE A 7 10.56 -12.41 -20.04
C PHE A 7 11.10 -12.12 -21.44
N ASN A 8 11.21 -13.17 -22.27
CA ASN A 8 11.66 -13.06 -23.65
C ASN A 8 10.62 -13.70 -24.55
N ASN A 9 9.64 -12.89 -24.93
CA ASN A 9 8.43 -13.31 -25.62
C ASN A 9 7.73 -14.49 -24.91
N THR A 10 7.66 -14.41 -23.59
CA THR A 10 7.11 -15.46 -22.74
C THR A 10 5.59 -15.48 -22.88
N ALA A 11 5.03 -16.58 -23.37
CA ALA A 11 3.60 -16.75 -23.54
C ALA A 11 2.91 -17.06 -22.20
N VAL A 12 1.78 -16.39 -21.96
CA VAL A 12 0.86 -16.64 -20.84
C VAL A 12 -0.51 -16.93 -21.43
N ASN A 13 -0.98 -18.17 -21.22
CA ASN A 13 -2.22 -18.66 -21.81
C ASN A 13 -3.46 -18.01 -21.19
N ALA A 14 -4.59 -18.13 -21.89
CA ALA A 14 -5.91 -17.73 -21.39
C ALA A 14 -6.18 -18.35 -20.01
N GLY A 15 -6.74 -17.55 -19.09
CA GLY A 15 -7.00 -17.96 -17.71
C GLY A 15 -5.80 -17.95 -16.75
N PHE A 16 -4.56 -17.81 -17.24
CA PHE A 16 -3.36 -17.69 -16.39
C PHE A 16 -2.94 -16.22 -16.17
N PHE A 17 -3.54 -15.30 -16.93
CA PHE A 17 -3.45 -13.87 -16.74
C PHE A 17 -4.80 -13.35 -16.23
N ALA A 18 -4.77 -12.59 -15.14
CA ALA A 18 -5.97 -12.05 -14.51
C ALA A 18 -5.76 -10.59 -14.13
N GLU A 19 -6.87 -9.86 -14.02
CA GLU A 19 -6.87 -8.49 -13.53
C GLU A 19 -7.78 -8.31 -12.30
N ASN A 20 -7.41 -7.33 -11.49
CA ASN A 20 -8.22 -6.82 -10.41
C ASN A 20 -8.53 -5.34 -10.71
N VAL A 21 -9.78 -5.09 -11.10
CA VAL A 21 -10.28 -3.74 -11.41
C VAL A 21 -10.36 -2.82 -10.19
N ASN A 22 -10.28 -3.36 -8.96
CA ASN A 22 -10.22 -2.56 -7.74
C ASN A 22 -8.76 -2.28 -7.28
N GLY A 23 -7.78 -2.69 -8.08
CA GLY A 23 -6.36 -2.62 -7.75
C GLY A 23 -5.98 -3.62 -6.65
N LEU A 24 -4.74 -3.53 -6.16
CA LEU A 24 -4.28 -4.33 -5.03
C LEU A 24 -4.77 -3.72 -3.71
N GLN A 25 -5.33 -4.56 -2.82
CA GLN A 25 -5.87 -4.14 -1.54
C GLN A 25 -5.16 -4.89 -0.42
N GLY A 26 -4.30 -4.20 0.33
CA GLY A 26 -3.46 -4.86 1.34
C GLY A 26 -2.57 -5.93 0.71
N SER A 27 -2.53 -7.11 1.33
CA SER A 27 -1.72 -8.25 0.89
C SER A 27 -2.53 -9.28 0.07
N SER A 28 -3.55 -8.83 -0.69
CA SER A 28 -4.37 -9.74 -1.49
C SER A 28 -4.69 -9.21 -2.89
N PHE A 29 -4.90 -10.18 -3.79
CA PHE A 29 -5.35 -9.97 -5.17
C PHE A 29 -6.53 -10.89 -5.44
N THR A 30 -7.67 -10.32 -5.84
CA THR A 30 -8.82 -11.10 -6.30
C THR A 30 -8.89 -11.04 -7.82
N ALA A 31 -8.84 -12.20 -8.48
CA ALA A 31 -8.97 -12.31 -9.93
C ALA A 31 -10.43 -12.00 -10.34
N LEU A 32 -10.70 -10.78 -10.78
CA LEU A 32 -12.05 -10.34 -11.14
C LEU A 32 -12.38 -10.62 -12.60
N GLU A 33 -11.38 -10.49 -13.47
CA GLU A 33 -11.47 -10.83 -14.88
C GLU A 33 -10.26 -11.67 -15.28
N LEU A 34 -10.50 -12.66 -16.13
CA LEU A 34 -9.50 -13.58 -16.63
C LEU A 34 -9.30 -13.32 -18.11
N SER A 35 -8.05 -13.39 -18.56
CA SER A 35 -7.75 -13.26 -19.99
C SER A 35 -8.49 -14.32 -20.80
N PRO A 36 -9.23 -13.90 -21.86
CA PRO A 36 -9.83 -14.83 -22.80
C PRO A 36 -8.82 -15.39 -23.81
N GLU A 37 -7.64 -14.78 -23.93
CA GLU A 37 -6.64 -15.07 -24.96
C GLU A 37 -5.23 -15.24 -24.39
N THR A 38 -4.27 -15.58 -25.24
CA THR A 38 -2.85 -15.69 -24.86
C THR A 38 -2.16 -14.35 -25.06
N TYR A 39 -1.40 -13.92 -24.05
CA TYR A 39 -0.57 -12.72 -24.09
C TYR A 39 0.91 -13.08 -24.03
N PHE A 40 1.76 -12.18 -24.53
CA PHE A 40 3.21 -12.35 -24.55
C PHE A 40 3.88 -11.26 -23.74
N PHE A 41 4.82 -11.65 -22.87
CA PHE A 41 5.50 -10.76 -21.95
C PHE A 41 6.96 -10.60 -22.39
N ASN A 42 7.42 -9.34 -22.40
CA ASN A 42 8.78 -8.95 -22.77
C ASN A 42 9.34 -7.96 -21.76
N GLY A 43 10.49 -8.28 -21.16
CA GLY A 43 11.12 -7.42 -20.15
C GLY A 43 12.03 -8.20 -19.21
N THR A 44 12.65 -7.51 -18.28
CA THR A 44 13.42 -8.15 -17.21
C THR A 44 13.09 -7.48 -15.90
N VAL A 45 12.68 -8.29 -14.93
CA VAL A 45 12.35 -7.86 -13.58
C VAL A 45 13.55 -8.18 -12.68
N ASN A 46 14.22 -7.13 -12.25
CA ASN A 46 15.31 -7.16 -11.27
C ASN A 46 14.82 -6.66 -9.91
N ALA A 47 13.87 -5.73 -9.91
CA ALA A 47 13.24 -5.17 -8.73
C ALA A 47 11.82 -4.66 -9.05
N ALA A 48 11.03 -4.35 -8.01
CA ALA A 48 9.76 -3.67 -8.17
C ALA A 48 9.91 -2.33 -8.91
N GLY A 49 8.92 -2.01 -9.73
CA GLY A 49 8.93 -0.85 -10.63
C GLY A 49 9.57 -1.10 -11.99
N ASP A 50 10.21 -2.26 -12.21
CA ASP A 50 10.71 -2.64 -13.53
C ASP A 50 9.55 -2.92 -14.50
N ALA A 51 9.71 -2.46 -15.74
CA ALA A 51 8.67 -2.54 -16.75
C ALA A 51 8.70 -3.88 -17.52
N VAL A 52 7.51 -4.43 -17.77
CA VAL A 52 7.26 -5.55 -18.67
C VAL A 52 6.20 -5.14 -19.67
N VAL A 53 6.50 -5.31 -20.95
CA VAL A 53 5.57 -5.02 -22.05
C VAL A 53 4.75 -6.27 -22.34
N VAL A 54 3.44 -6.11 -22.38
CA VAL A 54 2.48 -7.15 -22.72
C VAL A 54 1.95 -6.89 -24.13
N THR A 55 2.06 -7.89 -24.99
CA THR A 55 1.51 -7.86 -26.36
C THR A 55 0.49 -8.97 -26.56
N ASP A 56 -0.52 -8.70 -27.38
CA ASP A 56 -1.51 -9.71 -27.79
C ASP A 56 -0.93 -10.72 -28.80
N GLY A 57 -1.75 -11.70 -29.22
CA GLY A 57 -1.39 -12.69 -30.23
C GLY A 57 -1.11 -12.14 -31.63
N ASN A 58 -1.45 -10.88 -31.89
CA ASN A 58 -1.16 -10.18 -33.14
C ASN A 58 0.11 -9.32 -33.04
N GLY A 59 0.80 -9.34 -31.90
CA GLY A 59 1.99 -8.53 -31.63
C GLY A 59 1.68 -7.06 -31.37
N GLN A 60 0.41 -6.69 -31.17
CA GLN A 60 0.05 -5.34 -30.75
C GLN A 60 0.32 -5.19 -29.25
N THR A 61 0.84 -4.03 -28.85
CA THR A 61 1.01 -3.74 -27.43
C THR A 61 -0.36 -3.60 -26.78
N PHE A 62 -0.62 -4.50 -25.82
CA PHE A 62 -1.81 -4.46 -24.99
C PHE A 62 -1.61 -3.44 -23.86
N GLN A 63 -0.52 -3.58 -23.09
CA GLN A 63 -0.27 -2.77 -21.91
C GLN A 63 1.22 -2.80 -21.54
N THR A 64 1.72 -1.75 -20.88
CA THR A 64 2.98 -1.82 -20.11
C THR A 64 2.64 -1.97 -18.64
N LEU A 65 3.24 -2.96 -18.01
CA LEU A 65 3.04 -3.36 -16.63
C LEU A 65 4.33 -3.15 -15.83
N TYR A 66 4.20 -2.90 -14.54
CA TYR A 66 5.33 -2.65 -13.64
C TYR A 66 5.33 -3.67 -12.52
N ALA A 67 6.48 -4.33 -12.31
CA ALA A 67 6.62 -5.38 -11.32
C ALA A 67 6.34 -4.84 -9.91
N THR A 68 5.72 -5.66 -9.08
CA THR A 68 5.52 -5.36 -7.65
C THR A 68 6.49 -6.18 -6.80
N ASN A 69 6.32 -6.17 -5.48
CA ASN A 69 6.99 -7.11 -4.59
C ASN A 69 6.05 -8.24 -4.12
N PHE A 70 4.87 -8.44 -4.75
CA PHE A 70 3.87 -9.47 -4.37
C PHE A 70 4.01 -10.69 -5.23
N ASP A 71 5.19 -11.27 -5.19
CA ASP A 71 5.54 -12.42 -6.00
C ASP A 71 5.69 -13.64 -5.10
N ASP A 72 5.19 -14.78 -5.55
CA ASP A 72 5.41 -16.08 -4.91
C ASP A 72 5.82 -17.13 -5.96
N ALA A 73 6.03 -18.37 -5.53
CA ALA A 73 6.48 -19.44 -6.44
C ALA A 73 5.52 -19.72 -7.61
N ASN A 74 4.24 -19.34 -7.49
CA ASN A 74 3.20 -19.55 -8.49
C ASN A 74 2.74 -18.26 -9.17
N HIS A 75 2.84 -17.10 -8.51
CA HIS A 75 2.25 -15.85 -8.99
C HIS A 75 3.28 -14.74 -9.12
N LEU A 76 3.19 -13.96 -10.19
CA LEU A 76 3.86 -12.67 -10.32
C LEU A 76 2.81 -11.57 -10.49
N VAL A 77 2.96 -10.48 -9.75
CA VAL A 77 1.97 -9.40 -9.70
C VAL A 77 2.56 -8.10 -10.23
N PHE A 78 1.77 -7.42 -11.04
CA PHE A 78 2.11 -6.16 -11.68
C PHE A 78 1.04 -5.09 -11.48
N THR A 79 1.42 -3.83 -11.65
CA THR A 79 0.50 -2.68 -11.73
C THR A 79 0.64 -1.93 -13.03
N THR A 80 -0.38 -1.15 -13.41
CA THR A 80 -0.33 -0.31 -14.62
C THR A 80 0.46 0.99 -14.44
N ASN A 81 0.79 1.38 -13.21
CA ASN A 81 1.67 2.51 -12.93
C ASN A 81 2.91 2.07 -12.15
N GLN A 82 4.03 2.71 -12.47
CA GLN A 82 5.33 2.46 -11.84
C GLN A 82 5.34 2.72 -10.33
N ASN A 83 4.44 3.57 -9.84
CA ASN A 83 4.30 3.90 -8.42
C ASN A 83 3.48 2.87 -7.64
N GLY A 84 3.12 1.71 -8.23
CA GLY A 84 2.32 0.68 -7.56
C GLY A 84 0.83 1.01 -7.42
N SER A 85 0.33 2.00 -8.17
CA SER A 85 -1.08 2.42 -8.16
C SER A 85 -1.83 1.97 -9.42
N GLY A 86 -3.16 1.82 -9.35
CA GLY A 86 -4.02 1.51 -10.50
C GLY A 86 -4.47 0.05 -10.54
N PHE A 87 -4.89 -0.40 -11.72
CA PHE A 87 -5.28 -1.80 -11.93
C PHE A 87 -4.09 -2.71 -11.73
N ALA A 88 -4.36 -3.83 -11.08
CA ALA A 88 -3.38 -4.86 -10.85
C ALA A 88 -3.62 -6.03 -11.79
N TYR A 89 -2.53 -6.64 -12.21
CA TYR A 89 -2.51 -7.80 -13.06
C TYR A 89 -1.67 -8.89 -12.40
N ALA A 90 -2.12 -10.13 -12.50
CA ALA A 90 -1.37 -11.28 -12.03
C ALA A 90 -1.17 -12.26 -13.19
N ILE A 91 0.05 -12.79 -13.30
CA ILE A 91 0.32 -14.00 -14.09
C ILE A 91 0.58 -15.15 -13.13
N SER A 92 0.18 -16.34 -13.53
CA SER A 92 0.36 -17.54 -12.72
C SER A 92 0.92 -18.70 -13.52
N THR A 93 1.58 -19.63 -12.83
CA THR A 93 1.90 -20.96 -13.36
C THR A 93 0.73 -21.93 -13.24
N GLN A 94 -0.35 -21.52 -12.57
CA GLN A 94 -1.61 -22.27 -12.42
C GLN A 94 -2.79 -21.42 -12.91
N ALA A 95 -3.80 -22.04 -13.53
CA ALA A 95 -4.95 -21.31 -14.03
C ALA A 95 -5.75 -20.69 -12.87
N PHE A 96 -6.15 -19.43 -13.03
CA PHE A 96 -7.02 -18.76 -12.08
C PHE A 96 -8.47 -19.20 -12.24
N THR A 97 -9.23 -19.07 -11.16
CA THR A 97 -10.70 -19.07 -11.18
C THR A 97 -11.21 -17.64 -10.96
N GLN A 98 -12.26 -17.23 -11.66
CA GLN A 98 -12.88 -15.93 -11.43
C GLN A 98 -13.40 -15.85 -9.98
N GLY A 99 -13.07 -14.76 -9.29
CA GLY A 99 -13.34 -14.55 -7.86
C GLY A 99 -12.32 -15.21 -6.92
N GLN A 100 -11.32 -15.93 -7.43
CA GLN A 100 -10.25 -16.48 -6.61
C GLN A 100 -9.47 -15.34 -5.94
N THR A 101 -9.29 -15.44 -4.62
CA THR A 101 -8.45 -14.52 -3.86
C THR A 101 -7.12 -15.19 -3.54
N ILE A 102 -6.04 -14.53 -3.94
CA ILE A 102 -4.66 -14.89 -3.64
C ILE A 102 -4.21 -14.00 -2.48
N ASN A 103 -3.61 -14.60 -1.46
CA ASN A 103 -3.06 -13.89 -0.31
C ASN A 103 -1.55 -14.04 -0.32
N PHE A 104 -0.85 -12.93 -0.16
CA PHE A 104 0.61 -12.90 -0.14
C PHE A 104 1.10 -12.73 1.30
N THR A 105 2.17 -13.44 1.62
CA THR A 105 2.82 -13.37 2.94
C THR A 105 3.79 -12.19 3.06
N GLU A 106 4.25 -11.63 1.93
CA GLU A 106 5.07 -10.42 1.88
C GLU A 106 4.22 -9.22 1.43
N SER A 107 4.19 -8.19 2.29
CA SER A 107 3.48 -6.93 2.06
C SER A 107 4.50 -5.86 1.67
N ALA A 108 4.78 -5.71 0.38
CA ALA A 108 5.61 -4.59 -0.09
C ALA A 108 5.02 -3.91 -1.34
N LEU A 109 3.78 -3.43 -1.21
CA LEU A 109 3.13 -2.54 -2.18
C LEU A 109 3.31 -1.25 -1.44
N GLY A 110 4.14 -0.41 -2.06
CA GLY A 110 4.94 0.63 -1.44
C GLY A 110 4.33 1.10 -0.15
N ASP A 111 5.12 0.97 0.93
CA ASP A 111 4.76 1.41 2.28
C ASP A 111 3.56 2.34 2.19
N PHE A 112 2.38 1.88 2.64
CA PHE A 112 1.51 2.82 3.28
C PHE A 112 2.39 3.39 4.38
N VAL A 113 3.09 4.49 4.08
CA VAL A 113 3.84 5.17 5.10
C VAL A 113 2.72 5.82 5.87
N VAL A 114 2.29 5.08 6.90
CA VAL A 114 1.37 5.53 7.93
C VAL A 114 2.16 6.58 8.69
N CYS A 115 2.22 7.76 8.08
CA CYS A 115 3.01 8.87 8.54
C CYS A 115 2.10 9.82 9.29
N PHE A 116 2.64 10.32 10.38
CA PHE A 116 2.19 11.57 10.95
C PHE A 116 2.94 12.71 10.29
N VAL A 117 2.27 13.85 10.13
CA VAL A 117 2.93 15.09 9.71
C VAL A 117 3.59 15.74 10.91
N THR A 118 4.66 16.50 10.67
CA THR A 118 5.33 17.36 11.66
C THR A 118 4.34 18.13 12.52
N GLY A 119 4.57 18.15 13.82
CA GLY A 119 3.72 18.78 14.83
C GLY A 119 2.63 17.88 15.42
N THR A 120 2.37 16.72 14.81
CA THR A 120 1.50 15.69 15.40
C THR A 120 2.13 15.20 16.70
N GLN A 121 1.41 15.20 17.81
CA GLN A 121 1.96 14.70 19.07
C GLN A 121 1.70 13.20 19.19
N ILE A 122 2.55 12.50 19.91
CA ILE A 122 2.43 11.07 20.23
C ILE A 122 2.54 10.93 21.74
N ARG A 123 1.62 10.16 22.33
CA ARG A 123 1.55 10.00 23.78
C ARG A 123 2.67 9.06 24.15
N THR A 124 3.57 9.52 25.00
CA THR A 124 4.70 8.75 25.48
C THR A 124 4.74 8.72 27.00
N GLU A 125 5.60 7.89 27.58
CA GLU A 125 5.86 7.89 29.03
C GLU A 125 6.34 9.25 29.56
N ARG A 126 6.94 10.08 28.70
CA ARG A 126 7.46 11.41 29.02
C ARG A 126 6.48 12.55 28.71
N GLY A 127 5.23 12.21 28.36
CA GLY A 127 4.17 13.15 27.99
C GLY A 127 3.85 13.13 26.49
N ASP A 128 3.15 14.16 26.02
CA ASP A 128 2.89 14.34 24.59
C ASP A 128 4.15 14.89 23.93
N VAL A 129 4.66 14.18 22.92
CA VAL A 129 5.90 14.53 22.22
C VAL A 129 5.61 14.66 20.73
N ALA A 130 6.07 15.73 20.10
CA ALA A 130 5.93 15.89 18.65
C ALA A 130 6.61 14.73 17.92
N VAL A 131 6.01 14.24 16.82
CA VAL A 131 6.52 13.07 16.09
C VAL A 131 7.97 13.27 15.62
N GLU A 132 8.34 14.49 15.26
CA GLU A 132 9.70 14.88 14.86
C GLU A 132 10.72 14.89 16.01
N ASP A 133 10.26 14.94 17.27
CA ASP A 133 11.10 14.97 18.46
C ASP A 133 11.26 13.59 19.13
N LEU A 134 10.52 12.58 18.65
CA LEU A 134 10.60 11.20 19.13
C LEU A 134 11.96 10.58 18.85
N ARG A 135 12.37 9.65 19.72
CA ARG A 135 13.63 8.93 19.60
C ARG A 135 13.42 7.44 19.68
N VAL A 136 14.24 6.68 18.95
CA VAL A 136 14.32 5.23 19.14
C VAL A 136 14.67 4.95 20.60
N GLY A 137 13.88 4.09 21.23
CA GLY A 137 13.95 3.79 22.66
C GLY A 137 12.91 4.52 23.52
N ASP A 138 12.26 5.58 23.02
CA ASP A 138 11.11 6.17 23.72
C ASP A 138 9.95 5.16 23.77
N PHE A 139 9.13 5.24 24.82
CA PHE A 139 7.95 4.38 24.97
C PHE A 139 6.68 5.15 24.63
N ALA A 140 5.99 4.71 23.57
CA ALA A 140 4.67 5.19 23.20
C ALA A 140 3.58 4.48 24.01
N VAL A 141 2.52 5.21 24.38
CA VAL A 141 1.32 4.66 25.02
C VAL A 141 0.36 4.17 23.93
N THR A 142 0.02 2.89 23.96
CA THR A 142 -0.97 2.30 23.04
C THR A 142 -2.40 2.61 23.49
N ALA A 143 -3.39 2.38 22.62
CA ALA A 143 -4.81 2.57 22.96
C ALA A 143 -5.25 1.77 24.20
N SER A 144 -4.66 0.61 24.46
CA SER A 144 -4.89 -0.18 25.68
C SER A 144 -4.19 0.37 26.95
N GLY A 145 -3.50 1.51 26.86
CA GLY A 145 -2.69 2.10 27.93
C GLY A 145 -1.32 1.44 28.13
N ALA A 146 -0.96 0.43 27.34
CA ALA A 146 0.34 -0.24 27.48
C ALA A 146 1.48 0.59 26.87
N LEU A 147 2.66 0.51 27.47
CA LEU A 147 3.87 1.13 26.92
C LEU A 147 4.54 0.21 25.90
N ARG A 148 4.88 0.74 24.73
CA ARG A 148 5.60 0.02 23.68
C ARG A 148 6.81 0.82 23.21
N PRO A 149 8.00 0.20 23.07
CA PRO A 149 9.19 0.89 22.65
C PRO A 149 9.11 1.23 21.16
N ILE A 150 9.55 2.44 20.80
CA ILE A 150 9.82 2.83 19.43
C ILE A 150 11.16 2.21 19.03
N THR A 151 11.13 1.26 18.10
CA THR A 151 12.33 0.53 17.66
C THR A 151 12.98 1.12 16.41
N TRP A 152 12.22 1.92 15.65
CA TRP A 152 12.65 2.55 14.42
C TRP A 152 11.83 3.82 14.15
N ILE A 153 12.47 4.81 13.51
CA ILE A 153 11.83 6.03 13.04
C ILE A 153 12.29 6.27 11.61
N GLY A 154 11.32 6.41 10.70
CA GLY A 154 11.53 6.89 9.35
C GLY A 154 11.01 8.31 9.20
N HIS A 155 11.72 9.15 8.45
CA HIS A 155 11.28 10.50 8.12
C HIS A 155 11.30 10.72 6.61
N ARG A 156 10.43 11.62 6.15
CA ARG A 156 10.48 12.14 4.79
C ARG A 156 10.05 13.59 4.81
N GLU A 157 10.85 14.45 4.19
CA GLU A 157 10.48 15.84 3.98
C GLU A 157 9.73 15.98 2.66
N ILE A 158 8.61 16.71 2.69
CA ILE A 158 7.79 16.98 1.52
C ILE A 158 7.45 18.48 1.52
N THR A 159 7.90 19.19 0.48
CA THR A 159 7.72 20.64 0.35
C THR A 159 6.30 20.97 -0.09
N ALA A 160 5.61 21.86 0.63
CA ALA A 160 4.24 22.27 0.37
C ALA A 160 4.09 23.30 -0.79
N GLU A 161 4.92 23.20 -1.83
CA GLU A 161 4.72 24.01 -3.04
C GLU A 161 3.41 23.58 -3.71
N ALA A 162 2.53 24.54 -4.01
CA ALA A 162 1.24 24.26 -4.61
C ALA A 162 1.42 23.48 -5.94
N GLY A 163 0.99 22.22 -5.97
CA GLY A 163 1.13 21.33 -7.13
C GLY A 163 2.35 20.39 -7.11
N SER A 164 3.18 20.40 -6.05
CA SER A 164 4.33 19.49 -5.90
C SER A 164 3.95 18.03 -5.67
N LEU A 165 2.76 17.78 -5.10
CA LEU A 165 2.22 16.44 -4.92
C LEU A 165 0.95 16.25 -5.76
N PRO A 166 0.82 15.10 -6.45
CA PRO A 166 -0.45 14.64 -7.02
C PRO A 166 -1.56 14.69 -5.96
N PHE A 167 -2.79 15.00 -6.38
CA PHE A 167 -3.95 15.14 -5.47
C PHE A 167 -4.12 13.96 -4.49
N HIS A 168 -3.94 12.73 -4.98
CA HIS A 168 -4.06 11.51 -4.17
C HIS A 168 -2.91 11.28 -3.17
N GLN A 169 -1.89 12.13 -3.17
CA GLN A 169 -0.73 12.10 -2.25
C GLN A 169 -0.73 13.31 -1.29
N GLN A 170 -1.70 14.21 -1.41
CA GLN A 170 -1.79 15.38 -0.54
C GLN A 170 -2.24 14.98 0.88
N PRO A 171 -1.71 15.60 1.94
CA PRO A 171 -2.14 15.29 3.31
C PRO A 171 -3.64 15.47 3.53
N VAL A 172 -4.23 14.55 4.27
CA VAL A 172 -5.63 14.62 4.72
C VAL A 172 -5.69 15.46 5.99
N HIS A 173 -6.42 16.57 5.95
CA HIS A 173 -6.66 17.44 7.10
C HIS A 173 -7.94 17.03 7.84
N VAL A 174 -7.77 16.42 9.01
CA VAL A 174 -8.87 16.08 9.93
C VAL A 174 -9.00 17.22 10.94
N ARG A 175 -10.11 17.95 10.89
CA ARG A 175 -10.34 19.08 11.79
C ARG A 175 -10.61 18.60 13.22
N ALA A 176 -10.26 19.43 14.20
CA ALA A 176 -10.69 19.21 15.58
C ALA A 176 -12.21 18.98 15.67
N GLY A 177 -12.64 17.99 16.45
CA GLY A 177 -14.05 17.65 16.62
C GLY A 177 -14.74 16.97 15.43
N ALA A 178 -14.01 16.62 14.36
CA ALA A 178 -14.58 16.03 13.14
C ALA A 178 -15.35 14.72 13.35
N PHE A 179 -15.08 13.97 14.43
CA PHE A 179 -15.73 12.70 14.74
C PHE A 179 -16.76 12.81 15.90
N GLY A 180 -17.07 14.02 16.37
CA GLY A 180 -17.94 14.23 17.53
C GLY A 180 -17.21 14.11 18.87
N HIS A 181 -17.90 14.41 19.97
CA HIS A 181 -17.37 14.36 21.35
C HIS A 181 -16.06 15.14 21.59
N GLY A 182 -15.78 16.15 20.76
CA GLY A 182 -14.52 16.91 20.83
C GLY A 182 -13.31 16.16 20.26
N LEU A 183 -13.53 15.11 19.46
CA LEU A 183 -12.48 14.28 18.87
C LEU A 183 -12.32 14.53 17.35
N PRO A 184 -11.08 14.64 16.83
CA PRO A 184 -9.84 14.75 17.59
C PRO A 184 -9.76 16.07 18.36
N ALA A 185 -8.96 16.12 19.44
CA ALA A 185 -8.83 17.31 20.29
C ALA A 185 -8.17 18.51 19.59
N ARG A 186 -7.45 18.27 18.49
CA ARG A 186 -6.79 19.27 17.65
C ARG A 186 -6.86 18.87 16.18
N ASN A 187 -6.50 19.80 15.30
CA ASN A 187 -6.34 19.49 13.88
C ASN A 187 -5.22 18.45 13.71
N LEU A 188 -5.47 17.45 12.86
CA LEU A 188 -4.51 16.42 12.51
C LEU A 188 -4.29 16.43 11.00
N PHE A 189 -3.04 16.22 10.59
CA PHE A 189 -2.68 15.99 9.20
C PHE A 189 -2.11 14.59 9.08
N LEU A 190 -2.69 13.80 8.18
CA LEU A 190 -2.33 12.40 7.96
C LEU A 190 -1.97 12.17 6.50
N SER A 191 -1.15 11.17 6.22
CA SER A 191 -0.99 10.69 4.84
C SER A 191 -2.31 10.10 4.31
N PRO A 192 -2.57 10.16 2.98
CA PRO A 192 -3.67 9.40 2.38
C PRO A 192 -3.58 7.91 2.71
N GLY A 193 -4.72 7.29 3.02
CA GLY A 193 -4.78 5.87 3.39
C GLY A 193 -4.34 5.54 4.82
N HIS A 194 -3.95 6.54 5.63
CA HIS A 194 -3.63 6.34 7.06
C HIS A 194 -4.86 5.77 7.80
N PRO A 195 -4.78 4.56 8.40
CA PRO A 195 -5.92 3.98 9.10
C PRO A 195 -6.27 4.79 10.34
N VAL A 196 -7.52 5.22 10.42
CA VAL A 196 -8.07 5.97 11.55
C VAL A 196 -9.03 5.05 12.28
N LEU A 197 -8.69 4.68 13.52
CA LEU A 197 -9.62 3.97 14.39
C LEU A 197 -10.67 4.96 14.90
N VAL A 198 -11.94 4.65 14.65
CA VAL A 198 -13.08 5.45 15.09
C VAL A 198 -14.09 4.51 15.76
N GLY A 199 -14.08 4.41 17.10
CA GLY A 199 -15.17 3.77 17.86
C GLY A 199 -14.83 2.99 19.13
N ALA A 200 -15.82 2.96 20.05
CA ALA A 200 -16.18 2.02 21.15
C ALA A 200 -15.15 1.13 21.99
N ASP A 201 -14.74 1.47 23.23
CA ASP A 201 -14.10 0.73 24.33
C ASP A 201 -15.19 -0.20 24.87
N ALA A 202 -14.90 -0.83 26.01
CA ALA A 202 -15.33 -2.17 26.38
C ALA A 202 -16.85 -2.45 26.41
N ASP A 203 -17.72 -1.44 26.42
CA ASP A 203 -19.19 -1.56 26.44
C ASP A 203 -19.91 -0.72 25.35
N ASN A 204 -19.24 -0.44 24.21
CA ASN A 204 -19.58 0.59 23.20
C ASN A 204 -18.88 1.97 23.41
N GLU A 205 -17.69 1.98 24.03
CA GLU A 205 -17.13 3.10 24.81
C GLU A 205 -15.86 3.83 24.25
N GLY A 206 -15.63 4.23 22.97
CA GLY A 206 -14.26 3.99 22.41
C GLY A 206 -13.24 4.95 21.99
N GLY A 207 -12.03 4.47 22.29
CA GLY A 207 -11.21 3.83 21.29
C GLY A 207 -10.64 4.91 20.40
N VAL A 208 -10.23 5.96 21.09
CA VAL A 208 -9.91 7.24 20.51
C VAL A 208 -8.63 7.09 19.69
N LEU A 209 -8.60 7.79 18.57
CA LEU A 209 -7.37 8.16 17.88
C LEU A 209 -6.28 8.55 18.90
N VAL A 210 -5.21 7.77 18.98
CA VAL A 210 -3.98 8.21 19.64
C VAL A 210 -2.88 8.33 18.58
N PRO A 211 -2.88 9.42 17.81
CA PRO A 211 -1.89 10.46 17.92
C PRO A 211 -2.42 11.51 18.89
N VAL A 212 -1.61 11.96 19.84
CA VAL A 212 -2.03 13.13 20.61
C VAL A 212 -2.08 14.33 19.70
#